data_AF-A0A443SE50-F1
#
_entry.id   AF-A0A443SE50-F1
#
_cell.length_a   1.000
_cell.length_b   1.000
_cell.length_c   1.000
_cell.angle_alpha   90.00
_cell.angle_beta   90.00
_cell.angle_gamma   90.00
#
_symmetry.space_group_name_H-M   'P 1'
#
loop_
_entity.id
_entity.type
_entity.pdbx_description
1 polymer ?
#
loop_
_entity_poly.entity_id
_entity_poly.type
_entity_poly.pdbx_seq_one_letter_code
_entity_poly.pdbx_strand_id
1 'polypeptide(L)'
;MSILTLRICIQSESLPQDYSAGHHGHGVPLCMQTYKHFFKACRIPGEDKDTLYINDAHTDYIVVACRNQFFLLRLKTEEMPDEEELVEQLRLIWYLSKEYETSSPSIGLMTTENRKQWASMRNNLIKKITNKQSLHYLETCLYVLCLDDSVSVKAATAKNQRRDSAVEMAKMEAAFMCSQLLHGGGSDYYTGNRYFDKFLQFVVGRDGICGIVCEHSASEGITVLRFMNEFLTFLNEKPIDCVVQRKDSLRGNLYTKNNNLLSSRSIVRLLWDLDETLLHCIQDATKRINKLTIAGQGPDNHLMALKELAKRSNLEIPLLFREKAYKEYLNFQLSTSQLPNDKGIIVGYGAVVPDGYGISYTPTEEQIMFCISSFYSSPETSSDFFASSLEGSLLQMRELCFKYQNNVQ
;
A
#
# COMPACT_ATOMS: atom_id res chain seq x y z
N MET A 1 -5.77 7.69 -17.64
CA MET A 1 -5.55 6.54 -18.52
C MET A 1 -6.22 5.29 -17.94
N SER A 2 -6.87 4.45 -18.76
CA SER A 2 -7.41 3.15 -18.29
C SER A 2 -6.28 2.13 -18.01
N ILE A 3 -6.57 1.04 -17.28
CA ILE A 3 -5.58 -0.04 -17.00
C ILE A 3 -5.05 -0.65 -18.31
N LEU A 4 -5.92 -0.92 -19.28
CA LEU A 4 -5.53 -1.53 -20.55
C LEU A 4 -4.75 -0.56 -21.44
N THR A 5 -5.11 0.74 -21.41
CA THR A 5 -4.33 1.76 -22.09
C THR A 5 -2.92 1.86 -21.49
N LEU A 6 -2.78 1.82 -20.15
CA LEU A 6 -1.46 1.79 -19.50
C LEU A 6 -0.64 0.58 -19.97
N ARG A 7 -1.26 -0.60 -20.01
CA ARG A 7 -0.62 -1.81 -20.53
C ARG A 7 -0.10 -1.62 -21.95
N ILE A 8 -0.94 -1.10 -22.85
CA ILE A 8 -0.56 -0.85 -24.24
C ILE A 8 0.64 0.10 -24.28
N CYS A 9 0.59 1.23 -23.56
CA CYS A 9 1.69 2.19 -23.53
C CYS A 9 3.00 1.61 -22.98
N ILE A 10 2.94 0.72 -21.99
CA ILE A 10 4.14 0.02 -21.48
C ILE A 10 4.69 -0.95 -22.53
N GLN A 11 3.82 -1.68 -23.23
CA GLN A 11 4.22 -2.64 -24.26
C GLN A 11 4.80 -1.97 -25.52
N SER A 12 4.24 -0.83 -25.92
CA SER A 12 4.73 -0.04 -27.06
C SER A 12 5.86 0.93 -26.69
N GLU A 13 6.33 0.92 -25.44
CA GLU A 13 7.30 1.88 -24.88
C GLU A 13 6.93 3.34 -25.16
N SER A 14 5.63 3.64 -25.19
CA SER A 14 5.09 4.98 -25.49
C SER A 14 4.62 5.74 -24.25
N LEU A 15 4.89 5.19 -23.05
CA LEU A 15 4.58 5.87 -21.79
C LEU A 15 5.48 7.12 -21.65
N PRO A 16 4.92 8.30 -21.31
CA PRO A 16 5.73 9.50 -21.13
C PRO A 16 6.79 9.31 -20.05
N GLN A 17 7.99 9.85 -20.32
CA GLN A 17 9.10 9.88 -19.38
C GLN A 17 8.71 10.63 -18.10
N ASP A 18 8.89 10.00 -16.95
CA ASP A 18 8.69 10.65 -15.66
C ASP A 18 9.87 11.58 -15.35
N TYR A 19 9.59 12.69 -14.69
CA TYR A 19 10.60 13.63 -14.22
C TYR A 19 10.41 13.88 -12.73
N SER A 20 11.49 14.15 -12.00
CA SER A 20 11.38 14.49 -10.58
C SER A 20 10.59 15.79 -10.39
N ALA A 21 9.57 15.71 -9.54
CA ALA A 21 8.75 16.82 -9.10
C ALA A 21 9.16 17.20 -7.67
N GLY A 22 10.01 18.22 -7.54
CA GLY A 22 10.48 18.73 -6.26
C GLY A 22 11.43 19.91 -6.44
N HIS A 23 11.58 20.75 -5.41
CA HIS A 23 12.45 21.94 -5.44
C HIS A 23 13.91 21.62 -5.79
N HIS A 24 14.35 20.36 -5.60
CA HIS A 24 15.70 19.91 -5.85
C HIS A 24 15.66 18.82 -6.93
N GLY A 25 16.15 19.14 -8.12
CA GLY A 25 16.17 18.21 -9.26
C GLY A 25 14.92 18.26 -10.15
N HIS A 26 14.13 19.34 -10.12
CA HIS A 26 13.01 19.50 -11.06
C HIS A 26 13.45 19.24 -12.51
N GLY A 27 12.76 18.34 -13.21
CA GLY A 27 13.03 18.05 -14.61
C GLY A 27 14.17 17.07 -14.89
N VAL A 28 14.67 16.34 -13.88
CA VAL A 28 15.59 15.21 -14.11
C VAL A 28 14.77 13.97 -14.51
N PRO A 29 15.11 13.28 -15.63
CA PRO A 29 14.40 12.09 -16.05
C PRO A 29 14.61 10.95 -15.03
N LEU A 30 13.51 10.30 -14.65
CA LEU A 30 13.51 9.18 -13.72
C LEU A 30 13.59 7.84 -14.46
N CYS A 31 14.09 6.81 -13.77
CA CYS A 31 14.15 5.48 -14.36
C CYS A 31 12.73 4.91 -14.59
N MET A 32 12.44 4.47 -15.82
CA MET A 32 11.14 3.90 -16.19
C MET A 32 11.10 2.37 -16.10
N GLN A 33 12.17 1.73 -15.60
CA GLN A 33 12.33 0.27 -15.67
C GLN A 33 11.24 -0.50 -14.90
N THR A 34 10.80 -0.01 -13.74
CA THR A 34 9.81 -0.69 -12.90
C THR A 34 8.43 -0.77 -13.54
N TYR A 35 8.09 0.15 -14.46
CA TYR A 35 6.84 0.06 -15.24
C TYR A 35 6.77 -1.23 -16.05
N LYS A 36 7.91 -1.77 -16.52
CA LYS A 36 7.95 -3.03 -17.27
C LYS A 36 7.48 -4.23 -16.43
N HIS A 37 7.43 -4.11 -15.11
CA HIS A 37 6.99 -5.16 -14.20
C HIS A 37 5.47 -5.17 -13.96
N PHE A 38 4.74 -4.09 -14.27
CA PHE A 38 3.36 -3.86 -13.81
C PHE A 38 2.39 -5.01 -14.08
N PHE A 39 2.47 -5.61 -15.27
CA PHE A 39 1.56 -6.67 -15.68
C PHE A 39 2.25 -8.02 -15.85
N LYS A 40 3.47 -8.15 -15.33
CA LYS A 40 4.34 -9.32 -15.53
C LYS A 40 4.88 -9.90 -14.24
N ALA A 41 4.94 -9.11 -13.17
CA ALA A 41 5.57 -9.51 -11.92
C ALA A 41 4.67 -10.39 -11.04
N CYS A 42 5.31 -11.37 -10.40
CA CYS A 42 4.77 -12.16 -9.30
C CYS A 42 5.95 -12.57 -8.40
N ARG A 43 5.77 -12.55 -7.09
CA ARG A 43 6.79 -12.98 -6.14
C ARG A 43 6.61 -14.45 -5.78
N ILE A 44 7.56 -15.27 -6.16
CA ILE A 44 7.52 -16.71 -5.88
C ILE A 44 8.22 -16.99 -4.54
N PRO A 45 7.55 -17.64 -3.57
CA PRO A 45 8.16 -17.96 -2.30
C PRO A 45 9.26 -19.02 -2.47
N GLY A 46 10.38 -18.83 -1.77
CA GLY A 46 11.48 -19.79 -1.73
C GLY A 46 11.83 -20.21 -0.29
N GLU A 47 12.49 -21.36 -0.13
CA GLU A 47 12.83 -21.91 1.20
C GLU A 47 13.77 -20.99 1.99
N ASP A 48 14.74 -20.40 1.29
CA ASP A 48 15.70 -19.44 1.88
C ASP A 48 15.50 -18.01 1.37
N LYS A 49 15.10 -17.86 0.10
CA LYS A 49 14.95 -16.56 -0.56
C LYS A 49 13.86 -16.62 -1.62
N ASP A 50 12.97 -15.64 -1.59
CA ASP A 50 11.94 -15.45 -2.61
C ASP A 50 12.55 -14.97 -3.94
N THR A 51 11.86 -15.26 -5.03
CA THR A 51 12.26 -14.82 -6.39
C THR A 51 11.20 -13.92 -6.98
N LEU A 52 11.59 -12.74 -7.48
CA LEU A 52 10.74 -11.93 -8.32
C LEU A 52 10.69 -12.57 -9.72
N TYR A 53 9.57 -13.19 -10.05
CA TYR A 53 9.30 -13.77 -11.36
C TYR A 53 8.67 -12.72 -12.26
N ILE A 54 9.26 -12.52 -13.44
CA ILE A 54 8.74 -11.64 -14.50
C ILE A 54 8.30 -12.52 -15.67
N ASN A 55 7.01 -12.50 -15.99
CA ASN A 55 6.47 -13.24 -17.11
C ASN A 55 6.72 -12.51 -18.44
N ASP A 56 7.62 -13.03 -19.26
CA ASP A 56 7.90 -12.48 -20.59
C ASP A 56 6.97 -13.00 -21.68
N ALA A 57 6.18 -14.05 -21.40
CA ALA A 57 5.22 -14.58 -22.35
C ALA A 57 4.04 -13.62 -22.56
N HIS A 58 3.48 -13.63 -23.77
CA HIS A 58 2.25 -12.91 -24.06
C HIS A 58 1.12 -13.45 -23.18
N THR A 59 0.44 -12.54 -22.48
CA THR A 59 -0.68 -12.86 -21.58
C THR A 59 -1.86 -11.98 -21.92
N ASP A 60 -3.00 -12.59 -22.19
CA ASP A 60 -4.25 -11.95 -22.60
C ASP A 60 -5.33 -12.03 -21.52
N TYR A 61 -5.03 -12.52 -20.31
CA TYR A 61 -6.04 -12.74 -19.28
C TYR A 61 -5.69 -12.11 -17.93
N ILE A 62 -6.75 -11.89 -17.15
CA ILE A 62 -6.69 -11.54 -15.73
C ILE A 62 -7.22 -12.71 -14.91
N VAL A 63 -6.97 -12.67 -13.61
CA VAL A 63 -7.65 -13.57 -12.66
C VAL A 63 -8.58 -12.75 -11.79
N VAL A 64 -9.85 -13.17 -11.71
CA VAL A 64 -10.85 -12.54 -10.84
C VAL A 64 -10.98 -13.37 -9.57
N ALA A 65 -10.70 -12.77 -8.41
CA ALA A 65 -10.95 -13.35 -7.10
C ALA A 65 -12.35 -12.93 -6.62
N CYS A 66 -13.23 -13.89 -6.37
CA CYS A 66 -14.59 -13.64 -5.89
C CYS A 66 -14.99 -14.75 -4.92
N ARG A 67 -15.42 -14.39 -3.70
CA ARG A 67 -15.77 -15.35 -2.62
C ARG A 67 -14.71 -16.43 -2.39
N ASN A 68 -13.44 -16.01 -2.31
CA ASN A 68 -12.26 -16.86 -2.12
C ASN A 68 -12.00 -17.87 -3.26
N GLN A 69 -12.68 -17.71 -4.40
CA GLN A 69 -12.49 -18.50 -5.62
C GLN A 69 -11.78 -17.65 -6.68
N PHE A 70 -11.04 -18.30 -7.59
CA PHE A 70 -10.29 -17.64 -8.65
C PHE A 70 -10.79 -18.07 -10.02
N PHE A 71 -11.11 -17.09 -10.88
CA PHE A 71 -11.66 -17.29 -12.21
C PHE A 71 -10.73 -16.67 -13.25
N LEU A 72 -10.41 -17.40 -14.31
CA LEU A 72 -9.64 -16.86 -15.43
C LEU A 72 -10.59 -16.11 -16.37
N LEU A 73 -10.33 -14.82 -16.60
CA LEU A 73 -11.07 -14.00 -17.55
C LEU A 73 -10.13 -13.57 -18.68
N ARG A 74 -10.38 -14.05 -19.90
CA ARG A 74 -9.63 -13.64 -21.10
C ARG A 74 -10.11 -12.28 -21.58
N LEU A 75 -9.16 -11.45 -21.95
CA LEU A 75 -9.36 -10.15 -22.58
C LEU A 75 -9.09 -10.31 -24.07
N LYS A 76 -9.94 -9.74 -24.93
CA LYS A 76 -9.64 -9.63 -26.36
C LYS A 76 -8.45 -8.67 -26.52
N THR A 77 -7.35 -9.14 -27.10
CA THR A 77 -6.06 -8.42 -27.09
C THR A 77 -5.82 -7.51 -28.28
N GLU A 78 -6.62 -7.60 -29.34
CA GLU A 78 -6.42 -6.80 -30.56
C GLU A 78 -7.19 -5.47 -30.54
N GLU A 79 -8.26 -5.39 -29.75
CA GLU A 79 -9.07 -4.18 -29.57
C GLU A 79 -9.37 -3.98 -28.09
N MET A 80 -9.67 -2.73 -27.69
CA MET A 80 -10.16 -2.48 -26.34
C MET A 80 -11.43 -3.31 -26.11
N PRO A 81 -11.49 -4.15 -25.06
CA PRO A 81 -12.65 -4.98 -24.81
C PRO A 81 -13.86 -4.09 -24.56
N ASP A 82 -15.01 -4.53 -25.05
CA ASP A 82 -16.28 -3.88 -24.80
C ASP A 82 -16.61 -3.90 -23.30
N GLU A 83 -17.02 -2.74 -22.78
CA GLU A 83 -17.27 -2.59 -21.34
C GLU A 83 -18.50 -3.40 -20.91
N GLU A 84 -19.55 -3.44 -21.74
CA GLU A 84 -20.76 -4.23 -21.45
C GLU A 84 -20.44 -5.73 -21.43
N GLU A 85 -19.65 -6.22 -22.38
CA GLU A 85 -19.17 -7.60 -22.39
C GLU A 85 -18.37 -7.94 -21.12
N LEU A 86 -17.44 -7.07 -20.69
CA LEU A 86 -16.69 -7.27 -19.46
C LEU A 86 -17.62 -7.32 -18.23
N VAL A 87 -18.59 -6.41 -18.15
CA VAL A 87 -19.57 -6.39 -17.06
C VAL A 87 -20.39 -7.67 -17.02
N GLU A 88 -20.83 -8.20 -18.17
CA GLU A 88 -21.57 -9.46 -18.24
C GLU A 88 -20.72 -10.66 -17.80
N GLN A 89 -19.44 -10.72 -18.20
CA GLN A 89 -18.52 -11.76 -17.73
C GLN A 89 -18.29 -11.68 -16.21
N LEU A 90 -18.13 -10.48 -15.66
CA LEU A 90 -17.99 -10.27 -14.22
C LEU A 90 -19.28 -10.63 -13.45
N ARG A 91 -20.46 -10.32 -14.00
CA ARG A 91 -21.77 -10.74 -13.46
C ARG A 91 -21.89 -12.26 -13.42
N LEU A 92 -21.47 -12.94 -14.49
CA LEU A 92 -21.46 -14.39 -14.55
C LEU A 92 -20.52 -14.99 -13.48
N ILE A 93 -19.29 -14.48 -13.34
CA ILE A 93 -18.35 -14.89 -12.29
C ILE A 93 -18.96 -14.69 -10.90
N TRP A 94 -19.59 -13.54 -10.66
CA TRP A 94 -20.25 -13.24 -9.40
C TRP A 94 -21.38 -14.24 -9.09
N TYR A 95 -22.17 -14.62 -10.08
CA TYR A 95 -23.23 -15.63 -9.93
C TYR A 95 -22.66 -17.03 -9.67
N LEU A 96 -21.71 -17.50 -10.49
CA LEU A 96 -21.10 -18.82 -10.38
C LEU A 96 -20.39 -19.02 -9.05
N SER A 97 -19.71 -17.98 -8.54
CA SER A 97 -19.01 -18.05 -7.25
C SER A 97 -19.95 -18.34 -6.07
N LYS A 98 -21.26 -18.09 -6.19
CA LYS A 98 -22.24 -18.36 -5.12
C LYS A 98 -22.47 -19.85 -4.89
N GLU A 99 -22.42 -20.64 -5.96
CA GLU A 99 -22.74 -22.08 -5.92
C GLU A 99 -21.75 -22.86 -5.04
N TYR A 100 -20.47 -22.48 -5.10
CA TYR A 100 -19.37 -23.17 -4.40
C TYR A 100 -18.77 -22.38 -3.24
N GLU A 101 -19.45 -21.34 -2.75
CA GLU A 101 -18.93 -20.46 -1.68
C GLU A 101 -18.58 -21.23 -0.40
N THR A 102 -19.39 -22.22 -0.01
CA THR A 102 -19.21 -22.98 1.23
C THR A 102 -18.28 -24.18 1.10
N SER A 103 -18.01 -24.63 -0.13
CA SER A 103 -17.22 -25.83 -0.42
C SER A 103 -15.82 -25.51 -0.97
N SER A 104 -15.61 -24.31 -1.50
CA SER A 104 -14.33 -23.90 -2.08
C SER A 104 -13.28 -23.59 -1.01
N PRO A 105 -12.07 -24.15 -1.10
CA PRO A 105 -11.00 -23.83 -0.18
C PRO A 105 -10.44 -22.42 -0.45
N SER A 106 -10.16 -21.67 0.60
CA SER A 106 -9.57 -20.32 0.52
C SER A 106 -8.07 -20.36 0.25
N ILE A 107 -7.68 -20.74 -0.98
CA ILE A 107 -6.28 -20.91 -1.39
C ILE A 107 -5.45 -19.63 -1.17
N GLY A 108 -6.07 -18.45 -1.33
CA GLY A 108 -5.44 -17.16 -1.12
C GLY A 108 -4.82 -16.96 0.26
N LEU A 109 -5.39 -17.59 1.31
CA LEU A 109 -4.88 -17.48 2.69
C LEU A 109 -3.45 -17.99 2.83
N MET A 110 -3.03 -18.98 2.04
CA MET A 110 -1.66 -19.49 2.14
C MET A 110 -0.61 -18.43 1.75
N THR A 111 -1.00 -17.42 0.96
CA THR A 111 -0.10 -16.32 0.58
C THR A 111 0.13 -15.30 1.71
N THR A 112 -0.64 -15.36 2.81
CA THR A 112 -0.44 -14.53 4.01
C THR A 112 0.50 -15.15 5.04
N GLU A 113 0.85 -16.42 4.87
CA GLU A 113 1.72 -17.13 5.81
C GLU A 113 3.16 -16.60 5.78
N ASN A 114 3.91 -16.97 6.81
CA ASN A 114 5.35 -16.77 6.81
C ASN A 114 5.96 -17.33 5.51
N ARG A 115 6.89 -16.58 4.89
CA ARG A 115 7.42 -16.89 3.54
C ARG A 115 7.98 -18.31 3.42
N LYS A 116 8.64 -18.84 4.47
CA LYS A 116 9.17 -20.21 4.48
C LYS A 116 8.06 -21.26 4.55
N GLN A 117 7.02 -20.99 5.36
CA GLN A 117 5.86 -21.86 5.46
C GLN A 117 5.09 -21.86 4.14
N TRP A 118 4.87 -20.70 3.54
CA TRP A 118 4.25 -20.58 2.23
C TRP A 118 5.06 -21.30 1.14
N ALA A 119 6.40 -21.17 1.12
CA ALA A 119 7.25 -21.92 0.20
C ALA A 119 7.04 -23.44 0.31
N SER A 120 7.00 -23.97 1.54
CA SER A 120 6.75 -25.39 1.80
C SER A 120 5.35 -25.83 1.32
N MET A 121 4.32 -25.04 1.63
CA MET A 121 2.94 -25.30 1.20
C MET A 121 2.82 -25.26 -0.33
N ARG A 122 3.39 -24.24 -0.99
CA ARG A 122 3.42 -24.11 -2.45
C ARG A 122 4.11 -25.29 -3.10
N ASN A 123 5.28 -25.72 -2.59
CA ASN A 123 6.00 -26.90 -3.08
C ASN A 123 5.16 -28.17 -2.98
N ASN A 124 4.26 -28.28 -2.00
CA ASN A 124 3.31 -29.38 -1.93
C ASN A 124 2.14 -29.23 -2.93
N LEU A 125 1.61 -28.01 -3.11
CA LEU A 125 0.51 -27.74 -4.05
C LEU A 125 0.90 -28.12 -5.48
N ILE A 126 2.07 -27.70 -5.95
CA ILE A 126 2.53 -27.89 -7.34
C ILE A 126 2.80 -29.35 -7.72
N LYS A 127 2.80 -30.28 -6.75
CA LYS A 127 2.92 -31.73 -7.03
C LYS A 127 1.71 -32.26 -7.79
N LYS A 128 0.53 -31.63 -7.62
CA LYS A 128 -0.68 -31.96 -8.38
C LYS A 128 -0.73 -31.10 -9.65
N ILE A 129 -0.92 -31.74 -10.80
CA ILE A 129 -0.89 -31.04 -12.10
C ILE A 129 -1.95 -29.93 -12.21
N THR A 130 -3.16 -30.18 -11.68
CA THR A 130 -4.26 -29.20 -11.65
C THR A 130 -3.88 -27.95 -10.87
N ASN A 131 -3.34 -28.13 -9.65
CA ASN A 131 -2.91 -27.02 -8.81
C ASN A 131 -1.77 -26.24 -9.43
N LYS A 132 -0.80 -26.94 -10.03
CA LYS A 132 0.31 -26.32 -10.75
C LYS A 132 -0.19 -25.44 -11.90
N GLN A 133 -1.21 -25.90 -12.63
CA GLN A 133 -1.83 -25.10 -13.70
C GLN A 133 -2.59 -23.89 -13.16
N SER A 134 -3.35 -24.03 -12.07
CA SER A 134 -4.04 -22.90 -11.44
C SER A 134 -3.07 -21.85 -10.90
N LEU A 135 -1.98 -22.28 -10.24
CA LEU A 135 -0.92 -21.39 -9.78
C LEU A 135 -0.19 -20.73 -10.95
N HIS A 136 0.06 -21.45 -12.04
CA HIS A 136 0.62 -20.87 -13.25
C HIS A 136 -0.23 -19.68 -13.72
N TYR A 137 -1.55 -19.85 -13.87
CA TYR A 137 -2.43 -18.74 -14.27
C TYR A 137 -2.39 -17.55 -13.30
N LEU A 138 -2.35 -17.78 -11.98
CA LEU A 138 -2.21 -16.71 -10.98
C LEU A 138 -0.86 -15.98 -11.08
N GLU A 139 0.21 -16.72 -11.34
CA GLU A 139 1.57 -16.18 -11.43
C GLU A 139 1.79 -15.40 -12.73
N THR A 140 1.19 -15.83 -13.84
CA THR A 140 1.38 -15.24 -15.17
C THR A 140 0.31 -14.24 -15.60
N CYS A 141 -0.85 -14.15 -14.93
CA CYS A 141 -1.91 -13.19 -15.29
C CYS A 141 -1.42 -11.73 -15.27
N LEU A 142 -2.15 -10.82 -15.91
CA LEU A 142 -1.79 -9.40 -15.91
C LEU A 142 -1.90 -8.79 -14.51
N TYR A 143 -3.02 -9.03 -13.86
CA TYR A 143 -3.33 -8.61 -12.48
C TYR A 143 -4.45 -9.47 -11.92
N VAL A 144 -4.64 -9.39 -10.60
CA VAL A 144 -5.80 -9.99 -9.94
C VAL A 144 -6.85 -8.90 -9.69
N LEU A 145 -8.11 -9.16 -10.05
CA LEU A 145 -9.25 -8.32 -9.71
C LEU A 145 -10.03 -8.98 -8.56
N CYS A 146 -10.06 -8.36 -7.40
CA CYS A 146 -10.74 -8.86 -6.21
C CYS A 146 -12.12 -8.20 -6.08
N LEU A 147 -13.17 -9.00 -6.21
CA LEU A 147 -14.55 -8.58 -5.98
C LEU A 147 -14.94 -8.93 -4.54
N ASP A 148 -14.98 -7.93 -3.68
CA ASP A 148 -15.38 -8.09 -2.28
C ASP A 148 -16.88 -7.82 -2.13
N ASP A 149 -17.57 -8.59 -1.27
CA ASP A 149 -18.96 -8.31 -0.92
C ASP A 149 -19.05 -7.21 0.15
N SER A 150 -20.25 -6.85 0.59
CA SER A 150 -20.39 -5.90 1.70
C SER A 150 -19.96 -6.52 3.02
N VAL A 151 -19.10 -5.82 3.76
CA VAL A 151 -18.65 -6.22 5.10
C VAL A 151 -19.82 -6.52 6.04
N SER A 152 -20.92 -5.78 5.92
CA SER A 152 -22.14 -5.98 6.72
C SER A 152 -22.75 -7.38 6.58
N VAL A 153 -22.67 -7.96 5.37
CA VAL A 153 -23.18 -9.30 5.06
C VAL A 153 -22.29 -10.37 5.68
N LYS A 154 -20.96 -10.18 5.65
CA LYS A 154 -19.99 -11.12 6.24
C LYS A 154 -19.89 -11.03 7.77
N ALA A 155 -20.03 -9.85 8.35
CA ALA A 155 -20.04 -9.68 9.81
C ALA A 155 -21.20 -10.45 10.48
N ALA A 156 -22.32 -10.63 9.77
CA ALA A 156 -23.45 -11.43 10.25
C ALA A 156 -23.17 -12.95 10.29
N THR A 157 -22.19 -13.44 9.53
CA THR A 157 -21.86 -14.87 9.39
C THR A 157 -20.50 -15.26 10.00
N ALA A 158 -19.68 -14.29 10.41
CA ALA A 158 -18.37 -14.52 11.01
C ALA A 158 -18.47 -15.20 12.40
N LYS A 159 -17.60 -16.19 12.65
CA LYS A 159 -17.65 -17.03 13.87
C LYS A 159 -17.01 -16.35 15.08
N ASN A 160 -16.07 -15.43 14.87
CA ASN A 160 -15.36 -14.70 15.93
C ASN A 160 -15.68 -13.20 15.87
N GLN A 161 -16.77 -12.78 16.53
CA GLN A 161 -17.10 -11.37 16.68
C GLN A 161 -16.17 -10.70 17.70
N ARG A 162 -15.16 -9.94 17.24
CA ARG A 162 -14.72 -8.78 18.03
C ARG A 162 -15.76 -7.69 17.82
N ARG A 163 -16.52 -7.35 18.87
CA ARG A 163 -17.63 -6.39 18.78
C ARG A 163 -17.17 -5.00 18.33
N ASP A 164 -15.96 -4.59 18.70
CA ASP A 164 -15.41 -3.27 18.35
C ASP A 164 -15.09 -3.15 16.86
N SER A 165 -14.52 -4.21 16.25
CA SER A 165 -14.21 -4.20 14.81
C SER A 165 -15.46 -4.19 13.92
N ALA A 166 -16.56 -4.81 14.34
CA ALA A 166 -17.81 -4.82 13.57
C ALA A 166 -18.50 -3.44 13.51
N VAL A 167 -18.34 -2.61 14.54
CA VAL A 167 -18.87 -1.24 14.60
C VAL A 167 -18.00 -0.27 13.80
N GLU A 168 -16.67 -0.39 13.87
CA GLU A 168 -15.72 0.37 13.03
C GLU A 168 -15.88 -0.01 11.54
N MET A 169 -16.05 -1.30 11.25
CA MET A 169 -16.42 -1.85 9.95
C MET A 169 -17.68 -1.20 9.36
N ALA A 170 -18.70 -0.98 10.20
CA ALA A 170 -19.98 -0.42 9.76
C ALA A 170 -19.92 1.10 9.55
N LYS A 171 -18.93 1.80 10.14
CA LYS A 171 -18.78 3.27 10.04
C LYS A 171 -18.01 3.73 8.80
N MET A 172 -17.40 2.80 8.04
CA MET A 172 -16.55 3.13 6.89
C MET A 172 -15.47 4.16 7.22
N GLU A 173 -14.89 4.06 8.42
CA GLU A 173 -13.78 4.94 8.78
C GLU A 173 -12.58 4.68 7.87
N ALA A 174 -11.79 5.72 7.56
CA ALA A 174 -10.64 5.59 6.67
C ALA A 174 -9.66 4.50 7.11
N ALA A 175 -9.44 4.36 8.43
CA ALA A 175 -8.62 3.30 9.00
C ALA A 175 -9.18 1.90 8.68
N PHE A 176 -10.50 1.73 8.76
CA PHE A 176 -11.15 0.47 8.40
C PHE A 176 -10.99 0.17 6.91
N MET A 177 -11.29 1.13 6.03
CA MET A 177 -11.13 0.96 4.58
C MET A 177 -9.69 0.59 4.22
N CYS A 178 -8.71 1.26 4.84
CA CYS A 178 -7.30 0.93 4.69
C CYS A 178 -6.98 -0.49 5.16
N SER A 179 -7.54 -0.95 6.28
CA SER A 179 -7.34 -2.32 6.79
C SER A 179 -7.90 -3.39 5.84
N GLN A 180 -9.06 -3.14 5.23
CA GLN A 180 -9.66 -4.04 4.25
C GLN A 180 -8.81 -4.13 2.98
N LEU A 181 -8.25 -3.01 2.53
CA LEU A 181 -7.30 -3.04 1.43
C LEU A 181 -6.00 -3.75 1.83
N LEU A 182 -5.40 -3.37 2.96
CA LEU A 182 -4.09 -3.86 3.40
C LEU A 182 -4.06 -5.38 3.61
N HIS A 183 -5.08 -5.95 4.26
CA HIS A 183 -5.09 -7.37 4.62
C HIS A 183 -6.44 -8.07 4.46
N GLY A 184 -7.51 -7.40 4.01
CA GLY A 184 -8.80 -8.04 3.77
C GLY A 184 -9.65 -8.31 5.03
N GLY A 185 -9.28 -7.75 6.18
CA GLY A 185 -10.07 -7.85 7.42
C GLY A 185 -10.04 -9.19 8.19
N GLY A 186 -9.44 -10.25 7.64
CA GLY A 186 -9.28 -11.55 8.31
C GLY A 186 -9.81 -12.74 7.49
N SER A 187 -9.56 -13.96 7.96
CA SER A 187 -9.93 -15.21 7.28
C SER A 187 -11.44 -15.38 7.08
N ASP A 188 -12.24 -14.86 8.01
CA ASP A 188 -13.70 -14.87 7.93
C ASP A 188 -14.24 -13.82 6.95
N TYR A 189 -13.39 -12.88 6.51
CA TYR A 189 -13.74 -11.76 5.63
C TYR A 189 -13.14 -11.94 4.23
N TYR A 190 -12.22 -11.07 3.81
CA TYR A 190 -11.72 -11.00 2.44
C TYR A 190 -10.24 -11.33 2.30
N THR A 191 -9.54 -11.68 3.38
CA THR A 191 -8.12 -12.06 3.30
C THR A 191 -7.89 -13.24 2.35
N GLY A 192 -8.81 -14.22 2.33
CA GLY A 192 -8.76 -15.36 1.40
C GLY A 192 -9.09 -15.00 -0.05
N ASN A 193 -9.67 -13.82 -0.29
CA ASN A 193 -10.09 -13.31 -1.60
C ASN A 193 -8.96 -12.49 -2.25
N ARG A 194 -7.71 -12.89 -2.03
CA ARG A 194 -6.47 -12.21 -2.42
C ARG A 194 -5.42 -13.24 -2.84
N TYR A 195 -4.43 -12.79 -3.60
CA TYR A 195 -3.21 -13.53 -3.88
C TYR A 195 -2.02 -12.58 -3.72
N PHE A 196 -1.48 -12.49 -2.50
CA PHE A 196 -0.53 -11.45 -2.07
C PHE A 196 0.85 -11.50 -2.76
N ASP A 197 1.14 -12.60 -3.45
CA ASP A 197 2.35 -12.71 -4.28
C ASP A 197 2.22 -11.96 -5.61
N LYS A 198 0.99 -11.70 -6.10
CA LYS A 198 0.81 -10.97 -7.36
C LYS A 198 1.13 -9.49 -7.15
N PHE A 199 1.90 -8.91 -8.07
CA PHE A 199 2.28 -7.51 -7.97
C PHE A 199 1.09 -6.56 -7.88
N LEU A 200 0.15 -6.62 -8.83
CA LEU A 200 -1.03 -5.77 -8.83
C LEU A 200 -2.29 -6.57 -8.51
N GLN A 201 -2.98 -6.14 -7.46
CA GLN A 201 -4.33 -6.60 -7.13
C GLN A 201 -5.24 -5.38 -7.03
N PHE A 202 -6.23 -5.29 -7.90
CA PHE A 202 -7.28 -4.27 -7.83
C PHE A 202 -8.41 -4.80 -6.96
N VAL A 203 -8.82 -4.04 -5.94
CA VAL A 203 -9.94 -4.41 -5.07
C VAL A 203 -11.13 -3.53 -5.39
N VAL A 204 -12.29 -4.17 -5.61
CA VAL A 204 -13.58 -3.51 -5.82
C VAL A 204 -14.60 -4.15 -4.89
N GLY A 205 -14.92 -3.45 -3.81
CA GLY A 205 -15.93 -3.84 -2.83
C GLY A 205 -17.31 -3.37 -3.25
N ARG A 206 -18.33 -4.21 -3.01
CA ARG A 206 -19.75 -3.88 -3.24
C ARG A 206 -20.23 -2.68 -2.42
N ASP A 207 -19.56 -2.42 -1.30
CA ASP A 207 -19.80 -1.29 -0.42
C ASP A 207 -19.08 0.00 -0.87
N GLY A 208 -18.38 -0.02 -2.00
CA GLY A 208 -17.69 1.12 -2.59
C GLY A 208 -16.23 1.23 -2.18
N ILE A 209 -15.73 0.35 -1.31
CA ILE A 209 -14.31 0.32 -0.95
C ILE A 209 -13.52 -0.19 -2.16
N CYS A 210 -12.65 0.66 -2.71
CA CYS A 210 -11.81 0.30 -3.84
C CYS A 210 -10.37 0.75 -3.63
N GLY A 211 -9.43 0.06 -4.27
CA GLY A 211 -8.02 0.39 -4.14
C GLY A 211 -7.10 -0.65 -4.79
N ILE A 212 -5.80 -0.50 -4.55
CA ILE A 212 -4.79 -1.44 -5.04
C ILE A 212 -3.99 -1.98 -3.86
N VAL A 213 -3.77 -3.30 -3.88
CA VAL A 213 -2.78 -3.96 -3.03
C VAL A 213 -1.57 -4.29 -3.89
N CYS A 214 -0.38 -3.86 -3.46
CA CYS A 214 0.85 -4.00 -4.22
C CYS A 214 1.87 -4.90 -3.50
N GLU A 215 2.45 -5.85 -4.20
CA GLU A 215 3.65 -6.57 -3.73
C GLU A 215 4.90 -5.69 -4.00
N HIS A 216 5.55 -5.22 -2.95
CA HIS A 216 6.51 -4.11 -3.08
C HIS A 216 7.87 -4.50 -3.69
N SER A 217 8.17 -5.78 -3.94
CA SER A 217 9.46 -6.18 -4.53
C SER A 217 9.59 -5.83 -6.02
N ALA A 218 8.46 -5.64 -6.72
CA ALA A 218 8.45 -5.38 -8.16
C ALA A 218 8.58 -3.89 -8.54
N SER A 219 8.13 -2.97 -7.68
CA SER A 219 8.12 -1.53 -7.97
C SER A 219 7.97 -0.70 -6.69
N GLU A 220 8.21 0.60 -6.83
CA GLU A 220 8.02 1.60 -5.80
C GLU A 220 6.59 2.19 -5.79
N GLY A 221 6.15 2.66 -4.62
CA GLY A 221 4.80 3.23 -4.44
C GLY A 221 4.52 4.46 -5.30
N ILE A 222 5.53 5.28 -5.61
CA ILE A 222 5.36 6.50 -6.43
C ILE A 222 4.94 6.17 -7.87
N THR A 223 5.46 5.07 -8.43
CA THR A 223 5.13 4.59 -9.78
C THR A 223 3.68 4.13 -9.86
N VAL A 224 3.20 3.43 -8.81
CA VAL A 224 1.79 3.02 -8.70
C VAL A 224 0.88 4.23 -8.50
N LEU A 225 1.30 5.19 -7.66
CA LEU A 225 0.54 6.41 -7.40
C LEU A 225 0.38 7.28 -8.64
N ARG A 226 1.44 7.41 -9.46
CA ARG A 226 1.38 8.06 -10.78
C ARG A 226 0.27 7.44 -11.61
N PHE A 227 0.23 6.11 -11.70
CA PHE A 227 -0.79 5.41 -12.47
C PHE A 227 -2.19 5.67 -11.90
N MET A 228 -2.35 5.60 -10.58
CA MET A 228 -3.63 5.87 -9.92
C MET A 228 -4.16 7.27 -10.20
N ASN A 229 -3.29 8.29 -10.17
CA ASN A 229 -3.69 9.66 -10.51
C ASN A 229 -4.20 9.76 -11.95
N GLU A 230 -3.52 9.14 -12.92
CA GLU A 230 -4.00 9.09 -14.30
C GLU A 230 -5.32 8.30 -14.42
N PHE A 231 -5.45 7.20 -13.70
CA PHE A 231 -6.65 6.36 -13.72
C PHE A 231 -7.88 7.13 -13.20
N LEU A 232 -7.75 7.82 -12.07
CA LEU A 232 -8.82 8.65 -11.52
C LEU A 232 -9.18 9.83 -12.44
N THR A 233 -8.20 10.46 -13.09
CA THR A 233 -8.48 11.50 -14.10
C THR A 233 -9.29 10.93 -15.27
N PHE A 234 -8.96 9.73 -15.74
CA PHE A 234 -9.74 9.06 -16.79
C PHE A 234 -11.19 8.76 -16.38
N LEU A 235 -11.41 8.33 -15.12
CA LEU A 235 -12.77 8.11 -14.61
C LEU A 235 -13.57 9.42 -14.53
N ASN A 236 -12.92 10.54 -14.18
CA ASN A 236 -13.58 11.84 -14.13
C ASN A 236 -13.92 12.39 -15.51
N GLU A 237 -13.10 12.11 -16.53
CA GLU A 237 -13.35 12.52 -17.92
C GLU A 237 -14.44 11.69 -18.62
N LYS A 238 -14.69 10.47 -18.12
CA LYS A 238 -15.74 9.57 -18.61
C LYS A 238 -16.66 9.17 -17.45
N PRO A 239 -17.48 10.09 -16.92
CA PRO A 239 -18.41 9.75 -15.85
C PRO A 239 -19.38 8.69 -16.35
N ILE A 240 -19.55 7.63 -15.56
CA ILE A 240 -20.59 6.63 -15.81
C ILE A 240 -21.94 7.32 -15.54
N ASP A 241 -22.78 7.46 -16.57
CA ASP A 241 -24.16 7.94 -16.43
C ASP A 241 -24.98 6.93 -15.62
N CYS A 242 -24.83 6.97 -14.29
CA CYS A 242 -25.62 6.18 -13.38
C CYS A 242 -27.05 6.72 -13.33
N VAL A 243 -27.95 6.18 -14.14
CA VAL A 243 -29.40 6.28 -13.90
C VAL A 243 -29.76 5.39 -12.70
N VAL A 244 -29.47 5.87 -11.49
CA VAL A 244 -29.99 5.27 -10.25
C VAL A 244 -30.54 6.40 -9.39
N GLN A 245 -31.87 6.54 -9.42
CA GLN A 245 -32.62 7.39 -8.49
C GLN A 245 -32.44 6.86 -7.06
N ARG A 246 -31.52 7.47 -6.29
CA ARG A 246 -31.50 7.34 -4.83
C ARG A 246 -32.23 8.53 -4.21
N LYS A 247 -33.30 8.21 -3.48
CA LYS A 247 -34.00 9.14 -2.60
C LYS A 247 -33.14 9.34 -1.35
N ASP A 248 -32.61 10.55 -1.20
CA ASP A 248 -31.92 10.98 0.01
C ASP A 248 -32.89 11.17 1.17
N SER A 249 -32.45 10.78 2.37
CA SER A 249 -33.11 11.13 3.62
C SER A 249 -32.09 11.27 4.75
N LEU A 250 -32.02 12.52 5.21
CA LEU A 250 -31.75 12.98 6.59
C LEU A 250 -30.32 13.39 6.99
N ARG A 251 -30.24 14.71 7.25
CA ARG A 251 -29.23 15.43 8.04
C ARG A 251 -29.39 15.17 9.53
N GLY A 252 -28.29 15.33 10.28
CA GLY A 252 -28.30 15.63 11.71
C GLY A 252 -26.89 15.92 12.27
N ASN A 253 -26.64 17.17 12.67
CA ASN A 253 -25.43 17.63 13.37
C ASN A 253 -25.45 17.20 14.85
N LEU A 254 -24.27 17.06 15.48
CA LEU A 254 -23.90 17.80 16.71
C LEU A 254 -22.47 17.46 17.20
N TYR A 255 -21.75 18.53 17.55
CA TYR A 255 -20.47 18.57 18.24
C TYR A 255 -20.55 18.06 19.69
N THR A 256 -19.46 17.53 20.23
CA THR A 256 -18.99 17.87 21.59
C THR A 256 -17.52 17.48 21.80
N LYS A 257 -16.74 18.45 22.30
CA LYS A 257 -15.36 18.34 22.77
C LYS A 257 -15.28 17.46 24.02
N ASN A 258 -14.18 16.72 24.18
CA ASN A 258 -13.57 16.49 25.50
C ASN A 258 -12.05 16.30 25.37
N ASN A 259 -11.33 17.32 25.83
CA ASN A 259 -9.89 17.27 26.12
C ASN A 259 -9.73 16.73 27.55
N ASN A 260 -8.82 15.77 27.73
CA ASN A 260 -7.88 15.65 28.86
C ASN A 260 -7.46 14.19 29.05
N LEU A 261 -6.31 13.78 28.49
CA LEU A 261 -5.66 12.51 28.85
C LEU A 261 -4.15 12.48 28.56
N LEU A 262 -3.47 13.62 28.71
CA LEU A 262 -2.01 13.73 28.55
C LEU A 262 -1.30 14.13 29.86
N SER A 263 -1.74 13.60 31.00
CA SER A 263 -1.03 13.76 32.27
C SER A 263 -0.73 12.42 32.93
N SER A 264 0.05 11.56 32.28
CA SER A 264 0.85 10.57 33.00
C SER A 264 1.88 9.93 32.09
N ARG A 265 3.11 10.47 32.14
CA ARG A 265 4.42 9.79 32.05
C ARG A 265 5.49 10.86 31.89
N SER A 266 6.56 10.74 32.67
CA SER A 266 7.70 11.67 32.77
C SER A 266 8.51 11.73 31.47
N ILE A 267 7.94 12.32 30.42
CA ILE A 267 8.61 12.67 29.17
C ILE A 267 8.99 14.14 29.29
N VAL A 268 10.28 14.41 29.50
CA VAL A 268 10.80 15.79 29.49
C VAL A 268 11.19 16.12 28.05
N ARG A 269 10.36 16.92 27.39
CA ARG A 269 10.72 17.54 26.11
C ARG A 269 11.92 18.46 26.35
N LEU A 270 13.02 18.20 25.65
CA LEU A 270 14.11 19.16 25.56
C LEU A 270 13.63 20.38 24.78
N LEU A 271 13.70 21.54 25.41
CA LEU A 271 13.37 22.82 24.78
C LEU A 271 14.65 23.44 24.25
N TRP A 272 14.61 23.89 23.01
CA TRP A 272 15.71 24.56 22.33
C TRP A 272 15.26 25.97 22.01
N ASP A 273 16.00 26.98 22.47
CA ASP A 273 15.80 28.37 22.09
C ASP A 273 16.59 28.60 20.78
N LEU A 274 15.87 28.78 19.67
CA LEU A 274 16.44 28.84 18.32
C LEU A 274 16.21 30.23 17.72
N ASP A 275 17.29 30.89 17.34
CA ASP A 275 17.22 32.13 16.57
C ASP A 275 16.98 31.87 15.07
N GLU A 276 16.75 32.94 14.30
CA GLU A 276 16.47 32.86 12.85
C GLU A 276 17.63 32.23 12.06
N THR A 277 18.88 32.47 12.51
CA THR A 277 20.08 31.89 11.89
C THR A 277 20.08 30.38 12.06
N LEU A 278 19.78 29.88 13.26
CA LEU A 278 19.70 28.46 13.56
C LEU A 278 18.51 27.78 12.85
N LEU A 279 17.36 28.45 12.77
CA LEU A 279 16.22 27.96 11.98
C LEU A 279 16.58 27.82 10.49
N HIS A 280 17.25 28.82 9.91
CA HIS A 280 17.75 28.74 8.53
C HIS A 280 18.79 27.62 8.38
N CYS A 281 19.70 27.46 9.34
CA CYS A 281 20.70 26.38 9.32
C CYS A 281 20.04 25.00 9.34
N ILE A 282 18.96 24.80 10.12
CA ILE A 282 18.20 23.56 10.20
C ILE A 282 17.50 23.28 8.86
N GLN A 283 16.89 24.30 8.25
CA GLN A 283 16.27 24.17 6.93
C GLN A 283 17.30 23.78 5.87
N ASP A 284 18.48 24.41 5.88
CA ASP A 284 19.56 24.10 4.94
C ASP A 284 20.19 22.74 5.19
N ALA A 285 20.30 22.30 6.45
CA ALA A 285 20.73 20.96 6.80
C ALA A 285 19.74 19.91 6.27
N THR A 286 18.43 20.13 6.45
CA THR A 286 17.37 19.26 5.93
C THR A 286 17.41 19.17 4.41
N LYS A 287 17.53 20.32 3.73
CA LYS A 287 17.68 20.38 2.26
C LYS A 287 18.92 19.63 1.79
N ARG A 288 20.06 19.79 2.48
CA ARG A 288 21.31 19.09 2.15
C ARG A 288 21.17 17.58 2.26
N ILE A 289 20.63 17.07 3.36
CA ILE A 289 20.46 15.62 3.57
C ILE A 289 19.58 15.02 2.46
N ASN A 290 18.44 15.64 2.15
CA ASN A 290 17.56 15.17 1.08
C ASN A 290 18.25 15.17 -0.29
N LYS A 291 19.05 16.20 -0.59
CA LYS A 291 19.84 16.28 -1.82
C LYS A 291 20.88 15.17 -1.91
N LEU A 292 21.59 14.87 -0.81
CA LEU A 292 22.58 13.79 -0.78
C LEU A 292 21.93 12.44 -1.07
N THR A 293 20.80 12.13 -0.42
CA THR A 293 20.09 10.86 -0.62
C THR A 293 19.58 10.69 -2.05
N ILE A 294 18.93 11.71 -2.62
CA ILE A 294 18.43 11.67 -4.02
C ILE A 294 19.59 11.51 -5.02
N ALA A 295 20.75 12.11 -4.73
CA ALA A 295 21.95 11.97 -5.55
C ALA A 295 22.71 10.64 -5.35
N GLY A 296 22.16 9.69 -4.58
CA GLY A 296 22.77 8.39 -4.30
C GLY A 296 23.96 8.44 -3.33
N GLN A 297 24.08 9.51 -2.54
CA GLN A 297 25.17 9.74 -1.58
C GLN A 297 24.77 9.38 -0.14
N GLY A 298 23.64 8.68 0.03
CA GLY A 298 23.24 8.10 1.31
C GLY A 298 24.09 6.88 1.70
N PRO A 299 24.31 6.61 3.00
CA PRO A 299 25.20 5.56 3.44
C PRO A 299 24.61 4.15 3.38
N ASP A 300 23.29 3.98 3.50
CA ASP A 300 22.63 2.68 3.71
C ASP A 300 22.93 1.65 2.62
N ASN A 301 22.67 2.02 1.35
CA ASN A 301 22.90 1.13 0.21
C ASN A 301 24.37 0.80 0.03
N HIS A 302 25.26 1.76 0.30
CA HIS A 302 26.70 1.55 0.20
C HIS A 302 27.19 0.60 1.30
N LEU A 303 26.78 0.82 2.56
CA LEU A 303 27.11 -0.06 3.68
C LEU A 303 26.56 -1.47 3.47
N MET A 304 25.33 -1.60 2.97
CA MET A 304 24.74 -2.90 2.60
C MET A 304 25.58 -3.59 1.52
N ALA A 305 25.97 -2.88 0.46
CA ALA A 305 26.79 -3.43 -0.61
C ALA A 305 28.15 -3.94 -0.09
N LEU A 306 28.82 -3.17 0.77
CA LEU A 306 30.10 -3.58 1.38
C LEU A 306 29.95 -4.84 2.22
N LYS A 307 28.88 -4.93 3.03
CA LYS A 307 28.58 -6.13 3.83
C LYS A 307 28.33 -7.36 2.94
N GLU A 308 27.53 -7.22 1.89
CA GLU A 308 27.23 -8.33 0.98
C GLU A 308 28.43 -8.72 0.11
N LEU A 309 29.29 -7.77 -0.28
CA LEU A 309 30.55 -8.04 -0.97
C LEU A 309 31.53 -8.83 -0.10
N ALA A 310 31.66 -8.48 1.19
CA ALA A 310 32.49 -9.24 2.13
C ALA A 310 32.00 -10.70 2.22
N LYS A 311 30.69 -10.91 2.38
CA LYS A 311 30.09 -12.25 2.39
C LYS A 311 30.35 -13.02 1.08
N ARG A 312 30.10 -12.40 -0.08
CA ARG A 312 30.30 -13.04 -1.40
C ARG A 312 31.74 -13.38 -1.69
N SER A 313 32.67 -12.58 -1.17
CA SER A 313 34.10 -12.80 -1.30
C SER A 313 34.64 -13.79 -0.25
N ASN A 314 33.75 -14.39 0.56
CA ASN A 314 34.08 -15.28 1.66
C ASN A 314 35.08 -14.67 2.66
N LEU A 315 35.02 -13.34 2.82
CA LEU A 315 35.80 -12.60 3.80
C LEU A 315 35.07 -12.60 5.14
N GLU A 316 35.84 -12.47 6.22
CA GLU A 316 35.24 -12.20 7.52
C GLU A 316 34.46 -10.89 7.46
N ILE A 317 33.20 -10.91 7.89
CA ILE A 317 32.35 -9.72 7.91
C ILE A 317 33.03 -8.65 8.78
N PRO A 318 33.31 -7.43 8.27
CA PRO A 318 33.97 -6.39 9.07
C PRO A 318 33.29 -6.13 10.42
N LEU A 319 34.09 -5.79 11.44
CA LEU A 319 33.62 -5.57 12.82
C LEU A 319 32.41 -4.62 12.88
N LEU A 320 32.46 -3.53 12.12
CA LEU A 320 31.37 -2.55 12.00
C LEU A 320 29.99 -3.19 11.84
N PHE A 321 29.84 -4.22 10.98
CA PHE A 321 28.55 -4.84 10.70
C PHE A 321 28.10 -5.86 11.76
N ARG A 322 28.98 -6.20 12.71
CA ARG A 322 28.71 -7.07 13.85
C ARG A 322 28.35 -6.28 15.11
N GLU A 323 28.77 -5.02 15.18
CA GLU A 323 28.54 -4.12 16.30
C GLU A 323 27.05 -3.86 16.58
N LYS A 324 26.75 -3.60 17.85
CA LYS A 324 25.40 -3.22 18.30
C LYS A 324 24.92 -1.93 17.62
N ALA A 325 25.83 -0.97 17.46
CA ALA A 325 25.52 0.31 16.84
C ALA A 325 25.00 0.17 15.40
N TYR A 326 25.52 -0.77 14.61
CA TYR A 326 25.02 -1.02 13.25
C TYR A 326 23.64 -1.69 13.24
N LYS A 327 23.35 -2.53 14.25
CA LYS A 327 22.00 -3.10 14.42
C LYS A 327 20.99 -2.02 14.82
N GLU A 328 21.36 -1.13 15.74
CA GLU A 328 20.55 0.02 16.14
C GLU A 328 20.34 1.00 14.97
N TYR A 329 21.38 1.23 14.16
CA TYR A 329 21.31 2.04 12.95
C TYR A 329 20.26 1.53 11.95
N LEU A 330 20.10 0.21 11.82
CA LEU A 330 19.08 -0.41 10.95
C LEU A 330 17.73 -0.64 11.64
N ASN A 331 17.58 -0.24 12.91
CA ASN A 331 16.35 -0.41 13.68
C ASN A 331 15.42 0.79 13.49
N PHE A 332 14.69 0.80 12.38
CA PHE A 332 13.79 1.90 12.03
C PHE A 332 12.48 1.86 12.84
N GLN A 333 12.51 2.37 14.07
CA GLN A 333 11.31 2.56 14.90
C GLN A 333 10.29 3.52 14.28
N LEU A 334 10.75 4.41 13.41
CA LEU A 334 9.89 5.31 12.64
C LEU A 334 10.20 5.14 11.16
N SER A 335 9.37 4.38 10.46
CA SER A 335 9.47 4.20 9.00
C SER A 335 8.48 5.13 8.32
N THR A 336 8.97 6.10 7.54
CA THR A 336 8.13 7.13 6.93
C THR A 336 8.30 7.26 5.42
N SER A 337 7.24 7.72 4.74
CA SER A 337 7.29 8.00 3.31
C SER A 337 6.30 9.08 2.89
N GLN A 338 6.76 10.04 2.09
CA GLN A 338 5.89 11.01 1.45
C GLN A 338 5.35 10.49 0.13
N LEU A 339 4.03 10.59 -0.07
CA LEU A 339 3.35 10.12 -1.28
C LEU A 339 2.42 11.23 -1.81
N PRO A 340 2.98 12.21 -2.53
CA PRO A 340 2.22 13.38 -2.97
C PRO A 340 1.18 13.00 -4.02
N ASN A 341 -0.07 13.39 -3.79
CA ASN A 341 -1.18 13.28 -4.73
C ASN A 341 -2.25 14.33 -4.42
N ASP A 342 -3.02 14.72 -5.44
CA ASP A 342 -4.12 15.69 -5.35
C ASP A 342 -5.50 15.02 -5.42
N LYS A 343 -5.56 13.68 -5.52
CA LYS A 343 -6.80 12.92 -5.72
C LYS A 343 -7.35 12.27 -4.44
N GLY A 344 -6.84 12.65 -3.26
CA GLY A 344 -7.31 12.11 -1.99
C GLY A 344 -6.95 10.64 -1.77
N ILE A 345 -5.92 10.13 -2.46
CA ILE A 345 -5.49 8.73 -2.34
C ILE A 345 -4.73 8.58 -1.02
N ILE A 346 -5.23 7.70 -0.16
CA ILE A 346 -4.55 7.28 1.06
C ILE A 346 -3.74 6.03 0.73
N VAL A 347 -2.43 6.09 0.99
CA VAL A 347 -1.54 4.93 0.93
C VAL A 347 -1.12 4.60 2.35
N GLY A 348 -1.01 3.32 2.70
CA GLY A 348 -0.60 2.89 4.04
C GLY A 348 0.16 1.57 4.02
N TYR A 349 0.99 1.35 5.05
CA TYR A 349 1.76 0.13 5.27
C TYR A 349 1.96 -0.10 6.78
N GLY A 350 2.30 -1.33 7.16
CA GLY A 350 2.60 -1.70 8.54
C GLY A 350 3.99 -1.20 9.02
N ALA A 351 4.20 -1.17 10.33
CA ALA A 351 5.52 -0.92 10.91
C ALA A 351 6.54 -2.01 10.51
N VAL A 352 7.80 -1.62 10.36
CA VAL A 352 8.89 -2.52 9.91
C VAL A 352 9.61 -3.23 11.07
N VAL A 353 9.36 -2.79 12.30
CA VAL A 353 9.83 -3.42 13.54
C VAL A 353 8.69 -3.53 14.57
N PRO A 354 8.71 -4.53 15.48
CA PRO A 354 7.58 -4.79 16.40
C PRO A 354 7.21 -3.63 17.33
N ASP A 355 8.19 -2.80 17.69
CA ASP A 355 8.09 -1.63 18.57
C ASP A 355 8.09 -0.30 17.80
N GLY A 356 7.77 -0.33 16.50
CA GLY A 356 7.84 0.84 15.63
C GLY A 356 6.49 1.30 15.07
N TYR A 357 6.58 2.31 14.20
CA TYR A 357 5.48 2.90 13.45
C TYR A 357 5.76 2.87 11.95
N GLY A 358 4.71 2.61 11.15
CA GLY A 358 4.70 2.87 9.71
C GLY A 358 3.86 4.12 9.44
N ILE A 359 4.44 5.15 8.80
CA ILE A 359 3.77 6.44 8.60
C ILE A 359 3.95 6.95 7.18
N SER A 360 2.89 6.89 6.39
CA SER A 360 2.80 7.61 5.14
C SER A 360 2.09 8.94 5.32
N TYR A 361 2.46 9.91 4.49
CA TYR A 361 1.82 11.22 4.51
C TYR A 361 1.72 11.86 3.12
N THR A 362 0.62 12.58 2.92
CA THR A 362 0.29 13.29 1.69
C THR A 362 -0.05 14.73 2.03
N PRO A 363 0.90 15.66 1.87
CA PRO A 363 0.60 17.09 1.98
C PRO A 363 -0.13 17.57 0.73
N THR A 364 -1.20 18.34 0.93
CA THR A 364 -1.90 19.12 -0.09
C THR A 364 -1.83 20.61 0.28
N GLU A 365 -2.45 21.50 -0.52
CA GLU A 365 -2.48 22.94 -0.22
C GLU A 365 -3.22 23.26 1.09
N GLU A 366 -4.26 22.50 1.41
CA GLU A 366 -5.16 22.80 2.54
C GLU A 366 -4.99 21.87 3.75
N GLN A 367 -4.43 20.68 3.56
CA GLN A 367 -4.34 19.65 4.60
C GLN A 367 -3.14 18.73 4.44
N ILE A 368 -2.84 17.96 5.49
CA ILE A 368 -1.87 16.86 5.42
C ILE A 368 -2.58 15.59 5.88
N MET A 369 -2.73 14.62 4.98
CA MET A 369 -3.28 13.33 5.30
C MET A 369 -2.18 12.41 5.84
N PHE A 370 -2.44 11.71 6.94
CA PHE A 370 -1.52 10.73 7.53
C PHE A 370 -2.20 9.35 7.60
N CYS A 371 -1.46 8.29 7.28
CA CYS A 371 -1.83 6.92 7.64
C CYS A 371 -0.77 6.38 8.59
N ILE A 372 -1.18 6.03 9.82
CA ILE A 372 -0.28 5.66 10.92
C ILE A 372 -0.60 4.25 11.38
N SER A 373 0.39 3.36 11.30
CA SER A 373 0.28 1.98 11.79
C SER A 373 1.26 1.71 12.93
N SER A 374 0.85 0.82 13.84
CA SER A 374 1.66 0.28 14.93
C SER A 374 1.13 -1.11 15.29
N PHE A 375 1.86 -1.86 16.10
CA PHE A 375 1.43 -3.19 16.53
C PHE A 375 0.81 -3.16 17.93
N TYR A 376 -0.41 -3.68 18.07
CA TYR A 376 -1.07 -3.88 19.38
C TYR A 376 -0.27 -4.73 20.36
N SER A 377 0.64 -5.57 19.86
CA SER A 377 1.52 -6.40 20.70
C SER A 377 2.60 -5.60 21.42
N SER A 378 2.90 -4.37 20.97
CA SER A 378 3.87 -3.50 21.62
C SER A 378 3.15 -2.61 22.64
N PRO A 379 3.52 -2.66 23.93
CA PRO A 379 2.97 -1.77 24.95
C PRO A 379 3.52 -0.33 24.86
N GLU A 380 4.52 -0.10 23.99
CA GLU A 380 5.21 1.17 23.83
C GLU A 380 4.63 2.01 22.68
N THR A 381 3.84 1.40 21.79
CA THR A 381 3.28 2.06 20.61
C THR A 381 1.78 2.20 20.65
N SER A 382 1.26 3.33 20.16
CA SER A 382 -0.18 3.55 19.94
C SER A 382 -0.39 4.51 18.78
N SER A 383 -1.04 4.04 17.71
CA SER A 383 -1.32 4.87 16.53
C SER A 383 -2.15 6.10 16.88
N ASP A 384 -3.20 5.96 17.70
CA ASP A 384 -4.07 7.08 18.09
C ASP A 384 -3.34 8.13 18.93
N PHE A 385 -2.51 7.66 19.86
CA PHE A 385 -1.68 8.53 20.69
C PHE A 385 -0.65 9.28 19.85
N PHE A 386 0.00 8.59 18.91
CA PHE A 386 0.95 9.19 17.99
C PHE A 386 0.27 10.22 17.09
N ALA A 387 -0.90 9.91 16.53
CA ALA A 387 -1.68 10.82 15.70
C ALA A 387 -2.05 12.11 16.45
N SER A 388 -2.56 11.97 17.68
CA SER A 388 -2.89 13.10 18.54
C SER A 388 -1.67 13.96 18.87
N SER A 389 -0.53 13.31 19.15
CA SER A 389 0.73 13.99 19.45
C SER A 389 1.31 14.71 18.22
N LEU A 390 1.17 14.11 17.04
CA LEU A 390 1.61 14.68 15.77
C LEU A 390 0.77 15.91 15.40
N GLU A 391 -0.55 15.83 15.52
CA GLU A 391 -1.44 16.97 15.31
C GLU A 391 -1.09 18.13 16.26
N GLY A 392 -0.96 17.83 17.56
CA GLY A 392 -0.53 18.82 18.56
C GLY A 392 0.81 19.46 18.22
N SER A 393 1.76 18.67 17.73
CA SER A 393 3.09 19.17 17.31
C SER A 393 2.99 20.10 16.10
N LEU A 394 2.21 19.74 15.08
CA LEU A 394 1.99 20.57 13.89
C LEU A 394 1.29 21.90 14.24
N LEU A 395 0.28 21.86 15.12
CA LEU A 395 -0.41 23.06 15.57
C LEU A 395 0.50 24.00 16.38
N GLN A 396 1.36 23.44 17.24
CA GLN A 396 2.37 24.22 17.97
C GLN A 396 3.39 24.85 17.03
N MET A 397 3.88 24.11 16.03
CA MET A 397 4.78 24.65 15.01
C MET A 397 4.12 25.80 14.25
N ARG A 398 2.85 25.66 13.87
CA ARG A 398 2.07 26.72 13.23
C ARG A 398 1.95 27.97 14.11
N GLU A 399 1.65 27.80 15.39
CA GLU A 399 1.54 28.91 16.35
C GLU A 399 2.86 29.66 16.50
N LEU A 400 3.98 28.94 16.58
CA LEU A 400 5.32 29.54 16.65
C LEU A 400 5.63 30.39 15.41
N CYS A 401 5.33 29.87 14.21
CA CYS A 401 5.50 30.62 12.97
C CYS A 401 4.67 31.90 12.93
N PHE A 402 3.40 31.86 13.38
CA PHE A 402 2.54 33.05 13.42
C PHE A 402 2.99 34.09 14.44
N LYS A 403 3.41 33.65 15.65
CA LYS A 403 3.96 34.57 16.66
C LYS A 403 5.19 35.29 16.13
N TYR A 404 6.05 34.59 15.41
CA TYR A 404 7.24 35.20 14.81
C TYR A 404 6.88 36.23 13.75
N GLN A 405 6.01 35.91 12.80
CA GLN A 405 5.57 36.85 11.75
C GLN A 405 4.97 38.15 12.32
N ASN A 406 4.19 38.03 13.40
CA ASN A 406 3.58 39.18 14.06
C ASN A 406 4.55 40.03 14.90
N ASN A 407 5.72 39.48 15.27
CA ASN A 407 6.76 40.21 16.01
C ASN A 407 7.81 40.87 15.09
N VAL A 408 7.83 40.50 13.81
CA VAL A 408 8.74 41.05 12.78
C VAL A 408 8.07 42.18 11.96
N GLN A 409 6.75 42.33 12.07
CA GLN A 409 6.01 43.55 11.68
C GLN A 409 6.02 44.56 12.82
#